data_AF-A0A1Q7B219-F1
#
_entry.id   AF-A0A1Q7B219-F1
#
_cell.length_a   1.000
_cell.length_b   1.000
_cell.length_c   1.000
_cell.angle_alpha   90.00
_cell.angle_beta   90.00
_cell.angle_gamma   90.00
#
_symmetry.space_group_name_H-M   'P 1'
#
loop_
_entity.id
_entity.type
_entity.pdbx_description
1 polymer ?
#
loop_
_entity_poly.entity_id
_entity_poly.type
_entity_poly.pdbx_seq_one_letter_code
_entity_poly.pdbx_strand_id
1 'polypeptide(L)'
;MPAPGTIVIALGGNAVAPPGERPTISNQFRHTRASLVPIVDLAAAGWQIVLVHGNGPQVGDELARNEIAADQVEPLPLGVLVAGTAGWMGYMIQQSLGSRRVPGPSVSSSATWSAI
;
A
#
# COMPACT_ATOMS: atom_id res chain seq x y z
N MET A 1 17.64 25.67 5.67
CA MET A 1 16.86 24.69 4.87
C MET A 1 15.70 25.44 4.25
N PRO A 2 15.43 25.31 2.94
CA PRO A 2 14.21 25.89 2.35
C PRO A 2 12.96 25.34 3.05
N ALA A 3 11.86 26.09 3.02
CA ALA A 3 10.59 25.66 3.59
C ALA A 3 10.15 24.32 2.97
N PRO A 4 9.51 23.42 3.75
CA PRO A 4 9.12 22.11 3.25
C PRO A 4 8.18 22.21 2.04
N GLY A 5 8.48 21.46 0.99
CA GLY A 5 7.69 21.39 -0.24
C GLY A 5 6.71 20.22 -0.25
N THR A 6 6.22 19.90 -1.45
CA THR A 6 5.46 18.66 -1.70
C THR A 6 6.38 17.58 -2.25
N ILE A 7 6.24 16.35 -1.75
CA ILE A 7 6.96 15.17 -2.23
C ILE A 7 5.97 14.05 -2.58
N VAL A 8 6.26 13.35 -3.67
CA VAL A 8 5.55 12.12 -4.05
C VAL A 8 6.45 10.94 -3.72
N ILE A 9 5.94 9.96 -2.97
CA ILE A 9 6.66 8.76 -2.56
C ILE A 9 5.92 7.55 -3.12
N ALA A 10 6.65 6.66 -3.80
CA ALA A 10 6.11 5.40 -4.32
C ALA A 10 6.54 4.22 -3.43
N LEU A 11 5.56 3.56 -2.81
CA LEU A 11 5.75 2.32 -2.07
C LEU A 11 5.58 1.11 -3.01
N GLY A 12 6.68 0.45 -3.37
CA GLY A 12 6.61 -0.73 -4.23
C GLY A 12 5.94 -1.93 -3.54
N GLY A 13 5.21 -2.76 -4.29
CA GLY A 13 4.56 -3.97 -3.76
C GLY A 13 5.54 -4.95 -3.10
N ASN A 14 6.80 -4.99 -3.56
CA ASN A 14 7.87 -5.79 -2.95
C ASN A 14 8.37 -5.27 -1.60
N ALA A 15 8.13 -3.98 -1.30
CA ALA A 15 8.37 -3.43 0.03
C ALA A 15 7.33 -3.94 1.05
N VAL A 16 6.16 -4.40 0.56
CA VAL A 16 5.07 -4.96 1.36
C VAL A 16 5.16 -6.49 1.43
N ALA A 17 5.56 -7.14 0.33
CA ALA A 17 5.74 -8.59 0.24
C ALA A 17 7.13 -8.92 -0.36
N PRO A 18 8.19 -8.95 0.46
CA PRO A 18 9.53 -9.25 -0.05
C PRO A 18 9.68 -10.72 -0.46
N PRO A 19 10.54 -11.02 -1.45
CA PRO A 19 10.81 -12.38 -1.87
C PRO A 19 11.43 -13.20 -0.74
N GLY A 20 11.10 -14.49 -0.68
CA GLY A 20 11.64 -15.43 0.32
C GLY A 20 10.86 -15.49 1.63
N GLU A 21 9.79 -14.72 1.78
CA GLU A 21 8.86 -14.81 2.91
C GLU A 21 7.43 -15.10 2.43
N ARG A 22 6.66 -15.87 3.22
CA ARG A 22 5.24 -16.09 2.89
C ARG A 22 4.47 -14.76 2.93
N PRO A 23 3.67 -14.42 1.91
CA PRO A 23 2.96 -13.15 1.82
C PRO A 23 1.67 -13.13 2.68
N THR A 24 1.75 -13.63 3.91
CA THR A 24 0.61 -13.58 4.84
C THR A 24 0.20 -12.13 5.10
N ILE A 25 -1.09 -11.88 5.35
CA ILE A 25 -1.57 -10.52 5.67
C ILE A 25 -0.79 -9.92 6.85
N SER A 26 -0.50 -10.72 7.89
CA SER A 26 0.32 -10.27 9.03
C SER A 26 1.71 -9.79 8.60
N ASN A 27 2.39 -10.53 7.73
CA ASN A 27 3.69 -10.14 7.20
C ASN A 27 3.60 -8.86 6.37
N GLN A 28 2.57 -8.74 5.53
CA GLN A 28 2.35 -7.55 4.72
C GLN A 28 2.11 -6.30 5.57
N PHE A 29 1.34 -6.41 6.66
CA PHE A 29 1.17 -5.34 7.64
C PHE A 29 2.49 -4.99 8.35
N ARG A 30 3.28 -6.01 8.74
CA ARG A 30 4.58 -5.80 9.40
C ARG A 30 5.55 -5.04 8.51
N HIS A 31 5.67 -5.45 7.24
CA HIS A 31 6.52 -4.80 6.26
C HIS A 31 6.04 -3.39 5.92
N THR A 32 4.73 -3.22 5.70
CA THR A 32 4.13 -1.89 5.50
C THR A 32 4.47 -0.95 6.66
N ARG A 33 4.31 -1.38 7.91
CA ARG A 33 4.68 -0.58 9.08
C ARG A 33 6.16 -0.22 9.10
N ALA A 34 7.05 -1.10 8.66
CA ALA A 34 8.48 -0.82 8.61
C ALA A 34 8.80 0.21 7.51
N SER A 35 8.22 0.04 6.31
CA SER A 35 8.44 0.96 5.18
C SER A 35 7.92 2.37 5.42
N LEU A 36 6.89 2.52 6.27
CA LEU A 36 6.33 3.83 6.60
C LEU A 36 7.16 4.65 7.60
N VAL A 37 8.14 4.05 8.31
CA VAL A 37 8.99 4.77 9.29
C VAL A 37 9.62 6.04 8.70
N PRO A 38 10.41 5.97 7.60
CA PRO A 38 11.04 7.17 7.03
C PRO A 38 10.03 8.18 6.48
N ILE A 39 8.83 7.73 6.08
CA ILE A 39 7.76 8.61 5.58
C ILE A 39 7.18 9.45 6.73
N VAL A 40 7.03 8.84 7.90
CA VAL A 40 6.59 9.53 9.12
C VAL A 40 7.62 10.59 9.53
N ASP A 41 8.92 10.30 9.41
CA ASP A 41 9.98 11.26 9.73
C ASP A 41 9.95 12.47 8.78
N LEU A 42 9.69 12.25 7.48
CA LEU A 42 9.49 13.33 6.51
C LEU A 42 8.25 14.17 6.84
N ALA A 43 7.15 13.55 7.25
CA ALA A 43 5.95 14.27 7.66
C ALA A 43 6.21 15.13 8.90
N ALA A 44 6.95 14.59 9.89
CA ALA A 44 7.36 15.32 11.09
C ALA A 44 8.29 16.50 10.76
N ALA A 45 9.11 16.39 9.70
CA ALA A 45 9.92 17.49 9.18
C ALA A 45 9.13 18.54 8.38
N GLY A 46 7.79 18.39 8.27
CA GLY A 46 6.87 19.38 7.70
C GLY A 46 6.54 19.19 6.22
N TRP A 47 7.02 18.12 5.57
CA TRP A 47 6.73 17.86 4.16
C TRP A 47 5.26 17.52 3.92
N GLN A 48 4.72 18.01 2.81
CA GLN A 48 3.43 17.53 2.30
C GLN A 48 3.68 16.29 1.43
N ILE A 49 3.11 15.15 1.82
CA ILE A 49 3.43 13.85 1.22
C ILE A 49 2.23 13.30 0.47
N VAL A 50 2.45 12.98 -0.80
CA VAL A 50 1.57 12.13 -1.61
C VAL A 50 2.18 10.73 -1.64
N LEU A 51 1.49 9.73 -1.07
CA LEU A 51 1.93 8.35 -1.07
C LEU A 51 1.14 7.55 -2.12
N VAL A 52 1.86 6.99 -3.09
CA VAL A 52 1.34 6.03 -4.07
C VAL A 52 1.90 4.64 -3.79
N HIS A 53 1.24 3.59 -4.29
CA HIS A 53 1.72 2.21 -4.08
C HIS A 53 1.55 1.34 -5.33
N GLY A 54 2.38 0.32 -5.46
CA GLY A 54 2.20 -0.77 -6.43
C GLY A 54 1.67 -2.03 -5.76
N ASN A 55 0.83 -2.80 -6.46
CA ASN A 55 0.10 -3.98 -5.96
C ASN A 55 0.44 -5.30 -6.69
N GLY A 56 1.54 -5.35 -7.44
CA GLY A 56 1.88 -6.49 -8.31
C GLY A 56 1.83 -7.87 -7.63
N PRO A 57 2.56 -8.10 -6.53
CA PRO A 57 2.48 -9.36 -5.78
C PRO A 57 1.06 -9.65 -5.29
N GLN A 58 0.36 -8.63 -4.81
CA GLN A 58 -0.97 -8.73 -4.23
C GLN A 58 -2.05 -9.10 -5.27
N VAL A 59 -1.99 -8.51 -6.46
CA VAL A 59 -2.91 -8.86 -7.55
C VAL A 59 -2.59 -10.23 -8.14
N GLY A 60 -1.31 -10.64 -8.12
CA GLY A 60 -0.92 -12.02 -8.46
C GLY A 60 -1.56 -13.04 -7.51
N ASP A 61 -1.52 -12.79 -6.20
CA ASP A 61 -2.16 -13.65 -5.21
C ASP A 61 -3.68 -13.70 -5.35
N GLU A 62 -4.34 -12.56 -5.59
CA GLU A 62 -5.79 -12.52 -5.82
C GLU A 62 -6.17 -13.21 -7.15
N LEU A 63 -5.36 -13.07 -8.20
CA LEU A 63 -5.58 -13.78 -9.47
C LEU A 63 -5.48 -15.30 -9.27
N ALA A 64 -4.49 -15.79 -8.53
CA ALA A 64 -4.36 -17.20 -8.22
C ALA A 64 -5.57 -17.73 -7.43
N ARG A 65 -6.09 -16.96 -6.45
CA ARG A 65 -7.31 -17.33 -5.71
C ARG A 65 -8.54 -17.36 -6.62
N ASN A 66 -8.64 -16.38 -7.51
CA ASN A 66 -9.71 -16.26 -8.49
C ASN A 66 -9.73 -17.46 -9.44
N GLU A 67 -8.56 -17.92 -9.89
CA GLU A 67 -8.41 -19.13 -10.72
C GLU A 67 -8.77 -20.41 -9.96
N ILE A 68 -8.34 -20.54 -8.69
CA ILE A 68 -8.66 -21.70 -7.84
C ILE A 68 -10.16 -21.83 -7.58
N ALA A 69 -10.87 -20.71 -7.46
CA ALA A 69 -12.30 -20.68 -7.14
C ALA A 69 -13.22 -20.60 -8.37
N ALA A 70 -12.67 -20.59 -9.58
CA ALA A 70 -13.41 -20.30 -10.82
C ALA A 70 -14.52 -21.34 -11.15
N ASP A 71 -14.47 -22.53 -10.56
CA ASP A 71 -15.49 -23.57 -10.71
C ASP A 71 -16.65 -23.43 -9.71
N GLN A 72 -16.49 -22.59 -8.69
CA GLN A 72 -17.43 -22.40 -7.59
C GLN A 72 -18.08 -21.01 -7.58
N VAL A 73 -17.37 -20.00 -8.07
CA VAL A 73 -17.82 -18.60 -8.13
C VAL A 73 -17.36 -17.96 -9.44
N GLU A 74 -18.15 -16.99 -9.93
CA GLU A 74 -17.81 -16.24 -11.14
C GLU A 74 -16.43 -15.56 -11.00
N PRO A 75 -15.47 -15.86 -11.90
CA PRO A 75 -14.16 -15.25 -11.85
C PRO A 75 -14.24 -13.76 -12.17
N LEU A 76 -13.59 -12.96 -11.34
CA LEU A 76 -13.48 -11.52 -11.57
C LEU A 76 -12.44 -11.24 -12.66
N PRO A 77 -12.67 -10.25 -13.56
CA PRO A 77 -11.66 -9.84 -14.52
C PRO A 77 -10.50 -9.14 -13.82
N LEU A 78 -9.30 -9.20 -14.41
CA LEU A 78 -8.07 -8.65 -13.80
C LEU A 78 -8.21 -7.20 -13.33
N GLY A 79 -8.90 -6.34 -14.10
CA GLY A 79 -9.15 -4.95 -13.70
C GLY A 79 -9.92 -4.80 -12.39
N VAL A 80 -10.84 -5.72 -12.08
CA VAL A 80 -11.58 -5.73 -10.80
C VAL A 80 -10.68 -6.21 -9.67
N LEU A 81 -9.81 -7.20 -9.92
CA LEU A 81 -8.81 -7.65 -8.94
C LEU A 81 -7.80 -6.54 -8.62
N VAL A 82 -7.35 -5.79 -9.63
CA VAL A 82 -6.51 -4.59 -9.46
C VAL A 82 -7.21 -3.55 -8.59
N ALA A 83 -8.49 -3.27 -8.85
CA ALA A 83 -9.26 -2.32 -8.04
C ALA A 83 -9.41 -2.78 -6.58
N GLY A 84 -9.74 -4.06 -6.36
CA GLY A 84 -9.87 -4.64 -5.02
C GLY A 84 -8.56 -4.59 -4.23
N THR A 85 -7.44 -4.90 -4.89
CA THR A 85 -6.10 -4.85 -4.28
C THR A 85 -5.63 -3.44 -3.99
N ALA A 86 -5.96 -2.47 -4.84
CA ALA A 86 -5.72 -1.06 -4.52
C ALA A 86 -6.50 -0.63 -3.26
N GLY A 87 -7.76 -1.06 -3.12
CA GLY A 87 -8.60 -0.75 -1.96
C GLY A 87 -8.03 -1.30 -0.65
N TRP A 88 -7.75 -2.61 -0.58
CA TRP A 88 -7.31 -3.21 0.68
C TRP A 88 -5.86 -2.83 1.05
N MET A 89 -4.98 -2.57 0.07
CA MET A 89 -3.66 -2.03 0.39
C MET A 89 -3.71 -0.60 0.89
N GLY A 90 -4.59 0.24 0.31
CA GLY A 90 -4.86 1.58 0.83
C GLY A 90 -5.31 1.53 2.28
N TYR A 91 -6.21 0.62 2.61
CA TYR A 91 -6.61 0.34 4.00
C TYR A 91 -5.42 -0.06 4.88
N MET A 92 -4.60 -1.03 4.46
CA MET A 92 -3.44 -1.49 5.21
C MET A 92 -2.43 -0.37 5.50
N ILE A 93 -2.16 0.49 4.52
CA ILE A 93 -1.28 1.67 4.66
C ILE A 93 -1.89 2.64 5.66
N GLN A 94 -3.17 2.99 5.53
CA GLN A 94 -3.86 3.92 6.42
C GLN A 94 -3.87 3.42 7.88
N GLN A 95 -4.15 2.15 8.11
CA GLN A 95 -4.12 1.55 9.45
C GLN A 95 -2.69 1.56 10.03
N SER A 96 -1.69 1.31 9.19
CA SER A 96 -0.29 1.32 9.58
C SER A 96 0.22 2.73 9.92
N LEU A 97 -0.34 3.78 9.31
CA LEU A 97 -0.11 5.18 9.67
C LEU A 97 -0.88 5.60 10.93
N GLY A 98 -2.15 5.23 11.05
CA GLY A 98 -3.02 5.59 12.19
C GLY A 98 -2.50 5.08 13.53
N SER A 99 -1.83 3.93 13.54
CA SER A 99 -1.14 3.40 14.72
C SER A 99 0.12 4.19 15.13
N ARG A 100 0.62 5.11 14.30
CA ARG A 100 1.87 5.88 14.49
C ARG A 100 1.65 7.39 14.62
N ARG A 101 0.45 7.83 15.00
CA ARG A 101 0.03 9.24 14.96
C ARG A 101 1.10 10.20 15.54
N VAL A 102 1.61 11.10 14.70
CA VAL A 102 2.50 12.21 15.07
C VAL A 102 1.66 13.48 15.25
N PRO A 103 1.87 14.30 16.30
CA PRO A 103 1.26 15.63 16.38
C PRO A 103 1.96 16.56 15.37
N GLY A 104 1.29 16.92 14.26
CA GLY A 104 1.88 17.72 13.18
C GLY A 104 1.02 17.77 11.91
N PRO A 105 1.47 18.40 10.81
CA PRO A 105 0.69 18.54 9.59
C PRO A 105 0.24 17.17 9.06
N SER A 106 -1.00 17.09 8.60
CA SER A 106 -1.69 15.86 8.25
C SER A 106 -1.05 15.15 7.06
N VAL A 107 -0.74 13.86 7.20
CA VAL A 107 -0.50 12.99 6.05
C VAL A 107 -1.84 12.68 5.41
N SER A 108 -2.15 13.32 4.28
CA SER A 108 -3.31 12.97 3.46
C SER A 108 -2.94 11.80 2.53
N SER A 109 -3.36 10.58 2.87
CA SER A 109 -3.30 9.48 1.90
C SER A 109 -4.48 9.62 0.93
N SER A 110 -4.22 9.90 -0.35
CA SER A 110 -5.20 9.67 -1.41
C SER A 110 -4.73 8.46 -2.21
N ALA A 111 -5.54 7.40 -2.22
CA ALA A 111 -5.26 6.17 -2.95
C ALA A 111 -6.11 6.16 -4.21
N THR A 112 -5.57 6.63 -5.33
CA THR A 112 -6.11 6.27 -6.66
C THR A 112 -5.04 6.54 -7.71
N TRP A 113 -4.36 5.51 -8.20
CA TRP A 113 -3.89 5.41 -9.60
C TRP A 113 -3.66 3.93 -9.91
N SER A 114 -4.49 3.39 -10.80
CA SER A 114 -4.28 2.10 -11.44
C SER A 114 -3.33 2.34 -12.60
N ALA A 115 -2.06 1.97 -12.47
CA ALA A 115 -1.20 1.79 -13.63
C ALA A 115 -1.63 0.46 -14.25
N ILE A 116 -2.31 0.55 -15.38
CA ILE A 116 -2.47 -0.55 -16.34
C ILE A 116 -1.09 -0.90 -16.90
#